data_AF-A0A2S6CFV4-F1
#
_entry.id   AF-A0A2S6CFV4-F1
#
_cell.length_a   1.000
_cell.length_b   1.000
_cell.length_c   1.000
_cell.angle_alpha   90.00
_cell.angle_beta   90.00
_cell.angle_gamma   90.00
#
_symmetry.space_group_name_H-M   'P 1'
#
loop_
_entity.id
_entity.type
_entity.pdbx_description
1 polymer ?
#
loop_
_entity_poly.entity_id
_entity_poly.type
_entity_poly.pdbx_seq_one_letter_code
_entity_poly.pdbx_strand_id
1 'polypeptide(L)'
;MASIAASPSPYDALGKRKRSQSVENFMRQRTVFLKGVQLWVIRKNVQGAEALLDLVRQPQKSLPTRFEVYRKECHDLVAGKLLTQSTDKIRGFVSEAGTKWTEKIHRFHWSTLRAFIRNSGSHSTSTCPRTSWNMEFWGKAPFSLITGWNNIKKLQSKAITKHVDSIVEELGSMEPALRSQPAVANLEMDSFYALLKGHIAGVKNARRDHQAGFRKELENIRMDSSGSESPAHHFVLAMQPVYTQLKADKGNGYVKRQEKVMYDYLTQKGEACPFDIAFEAIASAIESQMGQLSEQLEKQISTILQEIWAHFDGMIDPDEQDPGEQPLRDELRGFLEQAVPAFEAFREGLSKISQKKKTS
;
A
#
# COMPACT_ATOMS: atom_id res chain seq x y z
N MET A 1 -9.59 30.12 -41.56
CA MET A 1 -10.20 29.15 -40.63
C MET A 1 -9.09 28.47 -39.86
N ALA A 2 -8.92 28.80 -38.59
CA ALA A 2 -7.88 28.24 -37.74
C ALA A 2 -8.25 26.78 -37.37
N SER A 3 -7.34 25.85 -37.64
CA SER A 3 -7.45 24.45 -37.26
C SER A 3 -7.35 24.35 -35.74
N ILE A 4 -8.46 24.01 -35.09
CA ILE A 4 -8.50 23.68 -33.66
C ILE A 4 -7.91 22.29 -33.51
N ALA A 5 -6.63 22.22 -33.13
CA ALA A 5 -6.00 20.97 -32.71
C ALA A 5 -6.75 20.43 -31.47
N ALA A 6 -7.49 19.34 -31.65
CA ALA A 6 -8.16 18.64 -30.57
C ALA A 6 -7.11 18.19 -29.54
N SER A 7 -7.17 18.76 -28.35
CA SER A 7 -6.32 18.34 -27.24
C SER A 7 -6.61 16.87 -26.88
N PRO A 8 -5.59 16.03 -26.64
CA PRO A 8 -5.79 14.61 -26.37
C PRO A 8 -6.64 14.40 -25.10
N SER A 9 -7.62 13.49 -25.18
CA SER A 9 -8.43 13.10 -24.04
C SER A 9 -7.54 12.64 -22.86
N PRO A 10 -7.79 13.11 -21.63
CA PRO A 10 -7.04 12.69 -20.43
C PRO A 10 -7.03 11.17 -20.22
N TYR A 11 -8.08 10.48 -20.68
CA TYR A 11 -8.21 9.03 -20.62
C TYR A 11 -7.25 8.31 -21.58
N ASP A 12 -7.01 8.87 -22.77
CA ASP A 12 -6.02 8.33 -23.72
C ASP A 12 -4.58 8.51 -23.22
N ALA A 13 -4.29 9.64 -22.56
CA ALA A 13 -2.98 9.91 -21.98
C ALA A 13 -2.65 8.93 -20.83
N LEU A 14 -3.63 8.60 -19.98
CA LEU A 14 -3.50 7.61 -18.91
C LEU A 14 -3.30 6.19 -19.47
N GLY A 15 -4.07 5.79 -20.49
CA GLY A 15 -3.94 4.49 -21.15
C GLY A 15 -2.61 4.31 -21.89
N LYS A 16 -2.07 5.37 -22.51
CA LYS A 16 -0.76 5.38 -23.16
C LYS A 16 0.40 5.29 -22.14
N ARG A 17 0.30 6.00 -21.01
CA ARG A 17 1.30 5.93 -19.92
C ARG A 17 1.39 4.53 -19.30
N LYS A 18 0.25 3.89 -19.02
CA LYS A 18 0.22 2.51 -18.50
C LYS A 18 0.86 1.50 -19.47
N ARG A 19 0.55 1.61 -20.77
CA ARG A 19 1.16 0.76 -21.81
C ARG A 19 2.68 0.97 -21.94
N SER A 20 3.13 2.22 -21.90
CA SER A 20 4.57 2.54 -21.93
C SER A 20 5.32 1.94 -20.73
N GLN A 21 4.76 2.07 -19.51
CA GLN A 21 5.34 1.47 -18.31
C GLN A 21 5.35 -0.06 -18.36
N SER A 22 4.32 -0.68 -18.94
CA SER A 22 4.28 -2.14 -19.12
C SER A 22 5.40 -2.63 -20.05
N VAL A 23 5.66 -1.92 -21.15
CA VAL A 23 6.74 -2.26 -22.08
C VAL A 23 8.10 -2.06 -21.41
N GLU A 24 8.31 -0.96 -20.68
CA GLU A 24 9.55 -0.72 -19.94
C GLU A 24 9.81 -1.81 -18.87
N ASN A 25 8.77 -2.24 -18.15
CA ASN A 25 8.88 -3.31 -17.17
C ASN A 25 9.22 -4.66 -17.83
N PHE A 26 8.56 -4.99 -18.94
CA PHE A 26 8.87 -6.20 -19.72
C PHE A 26 10.33 -6.21 -20.19
N MET A 27 10.81 -5.09 -20.72
CA MET A 27 12.21 -4.96 -21.18
C MET A 27 13.21 -5.16 -20.03
N ARG A 28 12.90 -4.67 -18.83
CA ARG A 28 13.76 -4.86 -17.65
C ARG A 28 13.79 -6.32 -17.20
N GLN A 29 12.65 -6.98 -17.10
CA GLN A 29 12.58 -8.41 -16.74
C GLN A 29 13.37 -9.28 -17.72
N ARG A 30 13.25 -9.00 -19.04
CA ARG A 30 14.04 -9.69 -20.06
C ARG A 30 15.54 -9.39 -19.98
N THR A 31 15.91 -8.16 -19.61
CA THR A 31 17.33 -7.80 -19.37
C THR A 31 17.90 -8.59 -18.19
N VAL A 32 17.19 -8.64 -17.07
CA VAL A 32 17.58 -9.42 -15.87
C VAL A 32 17.75 -10.89 -16.24
N PHE A 33 16.76 -11.47 -16.93
CA PHE A 33 16.83 -12.86 -17.37
C PHE A 33 18.04 -13.14 -18.27
N LEU A 34 18.20 -12.39 -19.37
CA LEU A 34 19.29 -12.63 -20.34
C LEU A 34 20.67 -12.46 -19.70
N LYS A 35 20.86 -11.42 -18.87
CA LYS A 35 22.13 -11.19 -18.17
C LYS A 35 22.37 -12.22 -17.07
N GLY A 36 21.32 -12.71 -16.40
CA GLY A 36 21.44 -13.80 -15.43
C GLY A 36 21.92 -15.11 -16.07
N VAL A 37 21.38 -15.48 -17.24
CA VAL A 37 21.85 -16.65 -18.00
C VAL A 37 23.29 -16.44 -18.47
N GLN A 38 23.63 -15.24 -18.95
CA GLN A 38 24.99 -14.90 -19.35
C GLN A 38 26.00 -15.10 -18.21
N LEU A 39 25.68 -14.62 -17.00
CA LEU A 39 26.53 -14.79 -15.81
C LEU A 39 26.76 -16.26 -15.43
N TRP A 40 25.72 -17.09 -15.53
CA TRP A 40 25.84 -18.52 -15.22
C TRP A 40 26.76 -19.26 -16.22
N VAL A 41 26.62 -18.97 -17.52
CA VAL A 41 27.42 -19.60 -18.60
C VAL A 41 28.92 -19.27 -18.49
N ILE A 42 29.26 -18.11 -17.93
CA ILE A 42 30.64 -17.60 -17.83
C ILE A 42 31.20 -17.65 -16.40
N ARG A 43 30.57 -18.43 -15.50
CA ARG A 43 30.98 -18.53 -14.10
C ARG A 43 32.44 -18.96 -13.95
N LYS A 44 33.11 -18.48 -12.89
CA LYS A 44 34.54 -18.72 -12.64
C LYS A 44 34.83 -18.98 -11.17
N ASN A 45 35.88 -19.74 -10.89
CA ASN A 45 36.42 -19.85 -9.54
C ASN A 45 37.11 -18.53 -9.14
N VAL A 46 36.82 -18.06 -7.92
CA VAL A 46 37.34 -16.80 -7.38
C VAL A 46 37.82 -17.00 -5.95
N GLN A 47 39.10 -16.69 -5.70
CA GLN A 47 39.63 -16.62 -4.34
C GLN A 47 38.97 -15.49 -3.55
N GLY A 48 38.54 -15.76 -2.32
CA GLY A 48 37.84 -14.78 -1.48
C GLY A 48 36.36 -14.59 -1.83
N ALA A 49 35.75 -15.54 -2.54
CA ALA A 49 34.33 -15.56 -2.90
C ALA A 49 33.39 -15.25 -1.72
N GLU A 50 33.66 -15.80 -0.54
CA GLU A 50 32.82 -15.61 0.65
C GLU A 50 32.66 -14.13 1.02
N ALA A 51 33.75 -13.35 1.00
CA ALA A 51 33.72 -11.93 1.32
C ALA A 51 32.91 -11.11 0.29
N LEU A 52 32.99 -11.50 -1.00
CA LEU A 52 32.20 -10.90 -2.06
C LEU A 52 30.71 -11.23 -1.91
N LEU A 53 30.38 -12.49 -1.62
CA LEU A 53 29.02 -12.95 -1.38
C LEU A 53 28.40 -12.26 -0.17
N ASP A 54 29.18 -12.06 0.89
CA ASP A 54 28.73 -11.33 2.07
C ASP A 54 28.44 -9.86 1.78
N LEU A 55 29.27 -9.21 0.95
CA LEU A 55 29.04 -7.83 0.49
C LEU A 55 27.71 -7.73 -0.27
N VAL A 56 27.44 -8.66 -1.19
CA VAL A 56 26.20 -8.68 -1.97
C VAL A 56 24.98 -9.03 -1.11
N ARG A 57 25.17 -9.81 -0.04
CA ARG A 57 24.11 -10.22 0.90
C ARG A 57 23.74 -9.12 1.91
N GLN A 58 24.56 -8.07 2.10
CA GLN A 58 24.31 -7.02 3.10
C GLN A 58 22.89 -6.41 3.07
N PRO A 59 22.33 -6.02 1.92
CA PRO A 59 20.99 -5.43 1.88
C PRO A 59 19.88 -6.40 2.33
N GLN A 60 20.08 -7.71 2.15
CA GLN A 60 19.15 -8.73 2.65
C GLN A 60 19.16 -8.79 4.18
N LYS A 61 20.35 -8.68 4.79
CA LYS A 61 20.53 -8.72 6.25
C LYS A 61 19.87 -7.51 6.92
N SER A 62 19.90 -6.33 6.27
CA SER A 62 19.33 -5.09 6.82
C SER A 62 17.81 -4.94 6.61
N LEU A 63 17.23 -5.67 5.66
CA LEU A 63 15.83 -5.53 5.25
C LEU A 63 14.82 -5.72 6.39
N PRO A 64 14.85 -6.81 7.19
CA PRO A 64 13.81 -7.05 8.20
C PRO A 64 13.77 -5.95 9.25
N THR A 65 14.92 -5.56 9.79
CA THR A 65 15.04 -4.47 10.77
C THR A 65 14.52 -3.15 10.21
N ARG A 66 14.77 -2.85 8.92
CA ARG A 66 14.27 -1.63 8.28
C ARG A 66 12.74 -1.64 8.18
N PHE A 67 12.14 -2.78 7.83
CA PHE A 67 10.69 -2.91 7.73
C PHE A 67 10.00 -2.95 9.09
N GLU A 68 10.65 -3.49 10.12
CA GLU A 68 10.19 -3.39 11.50
C GLU A 68 10.11 -1.93 11.96
N VAL A 69 11.17 -1.14 11.74
CA VAL A 69 11.18 0.30 12.05
C VAL A 69 10.09 1.04 11.27
N TYR A 70 9.94 0.73 9.97
CA TYR A 70 8.89 1.32 9.15
C TYR A 70 7.49 1.02 9.68
N ARG A 71 7.19 -0.23 10.06
CA ARG A 71 5.89 -0.62 10.63
C ARG A 71 5.61 0.10 11.94
N LYS A 72 6.63 0.24 12.80
CA LYS A 72 6.52 1.01 14.04
C LYS A 72 6.24 2.48 13.77
N GLU A 73 6.96 3.12 12.84
CA GLU A 73 6.68 4.50 12.41
C GLU A 73 5.23 4.61 11.89
N CYS A 74 4.74 3.63 11.14
CA CYS A 74 3.35 3.60 10.67
C CYS A 74 2.31 3.49 11.80
N HIS A 75 2.54 2.63 12.79
CA HIS A 75 1.68 2.53 13.97
C HIS A 75 1.63 3.84 14.77
N ASP A 76 2.80 4.43 15.06
CA ASP A 76 2.91 5.70 15.78
C ASP A 76 2.18 6.84 15.05
N LEU A 77 2.14 6.80 13.71
CA LEU A 77 1.39 7.76 12.89
C LEU A 77 -0.12 7.63 13.05
N VAL A 78 -0.65 6.40 13.11
CA VAL A 78 -2.09 6.18 13.27
C VAL A 78 -2.52 6.54 14.69
N ALA A 79 -1.86 5.95 15.69
CA ALA A 79 -2.14 6.19 17.10
C ALA A 79 -1.99 7.68 17.48
N GLY A 80 -0.89 8.32 17.07
CA GLY A 80 -0.57 9.68 17.50
C GLY A 80 -1.21 10.82 16.69
N LYS A 81 -1.74 10.56 15.48
CA LYS A 81 -2.29 11.63 14.62
C LYS A 81 -3.76 11.48 14.28
N LEU A 82 -4.28 10.27 14.17
CA LEU A 82 -5.70 10.07 13.86
C LEU A 82 -6.54 10.03 15.12
N LEU A 83 -6.15 9.19 16.09
CA LEU A 83 -6.91 9.00 17.32
C LEU A 83 -6.84 10.23 18.20
N THR A 84 -5.63 10.72 18.54
CA THR A 84 -5.47 11.89 19.44
C THR A 84 -6.26 13.12 18.98
N GLN A 85 -6.26 13.44 17.68
CA GLN A 85 -6.98 14.60 17.14
C GLN A 85 -8.51 14.43 17.18
N SER A 86 -8.98 13.18 17.14
CA SER A 86 -10.40 12.85 17.13
C SER A 86 -10.94 12.81 18.56
N THR A 87 -10.19 12.23 19.50
CA THR A 87 -10.55 12.13 20.93
C THR A 87 -10.87 13.48 21.56
N ASP A 88 -10.11 14.53 21.21
CA ASP A 88 -10.34 15.89 21.71
C ASP A 88 -11.73 16.46 21.34
N LYS A 89 -12.33 15.95 20.25
CA LYS A 89 -13.61 16.44 19.71
C LYS A 89 -14.79 15.53 20.04
N ILE A 90 -14.56 14.32 20.54
CA ILE A 90 -15.60 13.33 20.85
C ILE A 90 -16.67 13.92 21.77
N ARG A 91 -16.28 14.68 22.79
CA ARG A 91 -17.23 15.33 23.71
C ARG A 91 -18.26 16.19 22.97
N GLY A 92 -17.83 16.91 21.92
CA GLY A 92 -18.73 17.71 21.10
C GLY A 92 -19.70 16.85 20.29
N PHE A 93 -19.21 15.75 19.69
CA PHE A 93 -20.05 14.84 18.91
C PHE A 93 -21.08 14.11 19.78
N VAL A 94 -20.66 13.65 20.95
CA VAL A 94 -21.53 13.04 21.96
C VAL A 94 -22.65 13.99 22.37
N SER A 95 -22.33 15.25 22.67
CA SER A 95 -23.33 16.25 23.03
C SER A 95 -24.31 16.51 21.89
N GLU A 96 -23.84 16.63 20.65
CA GLU A 96 -24.69 16.85 19.47
C GLU A 96 -25.62 15.65 19.22
N ALA A 97 -25.11 14.42 19.32
CA ALA A 97 -25.90 13.21 19.14
C ALA A 97 -26.96 13.03 20.24
N GLY A 98 -26.62 13.33 21.49
CA GLY A 98 -27.57 13.35 22.60
C GLY A 98 -28.72 14.32 22.36
N THR A 99 -28.43 15.56 21.96
CA THR A 99 -29.47 16.55 21.60
C THR A 99 -30.36 16.06 20.46
N LYS A 100 -29.76 15.55 19.37
CA LYS A 100 -30.51 15.01 18.23
C LYS A 100 -31.41 13.85 18.63
N TRP A 101 -30.96 13.00 19.55
CA TRP A 101 -31.78 11.91 20.06
C TRP A 101 -33.01 12.43 20.83
N THR A 102 -32.80 13.38 21.75
CA THR A 102 -33.89 14.02 22.51
C THR A 102 -34.89 14.73 21.61
N GLU A 103 -34.44 15.34 20.51
CA GLU A 103 -35.34 15.93 19.52
C GLU A 103 -36.16 14.87 18.78
N LYS A 104 -35.51 13.78 18.35
CA LYS A 104 -36.15 12.69 17.60
C LYS A 104 -37.21 11.95 18.41
N ILE A 105 -36.91 11.63 19.67
CA ILE A 105 -37.83 10.87 20.54
C ILE A 105 -39.12 11.65 20.82
N HIS A 106 -39.04 12.97 20.94
CA HIS A 106 -40.22 13.83 21.16
C HIS A 106 -40.96 14.17 19.87
N ARG A 107 -40.26 14.18 18.72
CA ARG A 107 -40.86 14.51 17.42
C ARG A 107 -41.70 13.39 16.84
N PHE A 108 -41.28 12.13 16.98
CA PHE A 108 -41.91 11.01 16.29
C PHE A 108 -42.91 10.25 17.17
N HIS A 109 -44.03 9.86 16.56
CA HIS A 109 -44.97 8.94 17.20
C HIS A 109 -44.30 7.57 17.47
N TRP A 110 -44.72 6.88 18.53
CA TRP A 110 -44.11 5.65 19.03
C TRP A 110 -44.02 4.53 17.98
N SER A 111 -44.97 4.46 17.06
CA SER A 111 -44.97 3.49 15.95
C SER A 111 -43.83 3.75 14.97
N THR A 112 -43.55 5.02 14.68
CA THR A 112 -42.46 5.45 13.79
C THR A 112 -41.10 5.21 14.46
N LEU A 113 -40.97 5.54 15.75
CA LEU A 113 -39.78 5.25 16.54
C LEU A 113 -39.43 3.76 16.51
N ARG A 114 -40.44 2.91 16.69
CA ARG A 114 -40.28 1.45 16.61
C ARG A 114 -39.80 0.98 15.24
N ALA A 115 -40.26 1.62 14.16
CA ALA A 115 -39.84 1.29 12.81
C ALA A 115 -38.36 1.62 12.57
N PHE A 116 -37.89 2.80 12.99
CA PHE A 116 -36.48 3.16 12.95
C PHE A 116 -35.62 2.18 13.77
N ILE A 117 -36.02 1.87 15.00
CA ILE A 117 -35.29 0.92 15.86
C ILE A 117 -35.23 -0.47 15.24
N ARG A 118 -36.35 -1.00 14.71
CA ARG A 118 -36.40 -2.30 14.03
C ARG A 118 -35.42 -2.37 12.85
N ASN A 119 -35.24 -1.24 12.18
CA ASN A 119 -34.37 -1.11 11.02
C ASN A 119 -33.00 -0.46 11.36
N SER A 120 -32.55 -0.57 12.61
CA SER A 120 -31.22 -0.10 13.05
C SER A 120 -30.92 1.36 12.71
N GLY A 121 -31.91 2.25 12.83
CA GLY A 121 -31.76 3.68 12.61
C GLY A 121 -32.12 4.16 11.20
N SER A 122 -32.49 3.26 10.28
CA SER A 122 -32.89 3.61 8.92
C SER A 122 -34.39 3.44 8.70
N HIS A 123 -35.10 4.48 8.26
CA HIS A 123 -36.50 4.34 7.89
C HIS A 123 -36.89 5.28 6.75
N SER A 124 -37.86 4.85 5.96
CA SER A 124 -38.43 5.61 4.86
C SER A 124 -39.88 5.24 4.65
N THR A 125 -40.73 6.23 4.45
CA THR A 125 -42.12 6.08 4.00
C THR A 125 -42.41 7.12 2.92
N SER A 126 -43.59 7.09 2.29
CA SER A 126 -44.02 8.14 1.36
C SER A 126 -44.07 9.54 1.98
N THR A 127 -44.28 9.61 3.30
CA THR A 127 -44.37 10.86 4.09
C THR A 127 -43.10 11.20 4.87
N CYS A 128 -42.16 10.26 5.00
CA CYS A 128 -40.86 10.44 5.66
C CYS A 128 -39.74 10.07 4.68
N PRO A 129 -39.07 11.05 4.05
CA PRO A 129 -37.97 10.77 3.13
C PRO A 129 -36.89 9.95 3.83
N ARG A 130 -36.19 9.11 3.06
CA ARG A 130 -35.20 8.16 3.59
C ARG A 130 -34.21 8.89 4.51
N THR A 131 -34.21 8.49 5.78
CA THR A 131 -33.41 9.11 6.83
C THR A 131 -32.60 8.04 7.55
N SER A 132 -31.34 8.35 7.87
CA SER A 132 -30.46 7.53 8.71
C SER A 132 -30.10 8.30 9.97
N TRP A 133 -30.59 7.84 11.11
CA TRP A 133 -30.21 8.42 12.39
C TRP A 133 -28.72 8.23 12.69
N ASN A 134 -28.12 7.11 12.25
CA ASN A 134 -26.69 6.86 12.42
C ASN A 134 -25.85 7.95 11.75
N MET A 135 -26.17 8.30 10.51
CA MET A 135 -25.46 9.36 9.80
C MET A 135 -25.74 10.74 10.39
N GLU A 136 -26.93 10.97 10.92
CA GLU A 136 -27.24 12.23 11.61
C GLU A 136 -26.49 12.36 12.94
N PHE A 137 -26.38 11.29 13.73
CA PHE A 137 -25.60 11.28 14.97
C PHE A 137 -24.10 11.39 14.67
N TRP A 138 -23.61 10.68 13.65
CA TRP A 138 -22.23 10.76 13.20
C TRP A 138 -21.87 12.17 12.71
N GLY A 139 -22.80 12.82 12.02
CA GLY A 139 -22.82 14.26 11.80
C GLY A 139 -21.48 14.83 11.34
N LYS A 140 -20.83 15.63 12.21
CA LYS A 140 -19.58 16.33 11.88
C LYS A 140 -18.31 15.51 12.16
N ALA A 141 -18.43 14.33 12.75
CA ALA A 141 -17.29 13.49 13.12
C ALA A 141 -16.35 13.16 11.94
N PRO A 142 -16.82 12.82 10.71
CA PRO A 142 -15.92 12.59 9.57
C PRO A 142 -14.99 13.76 9.26
N PHE A 143 -15.47 15.01 9.41
CA PHE A 143 -14.69 16.20 9.07
C PHE A 143 -13.51 16.40 10.02
N SER A 144 -13.58 15.84 11.24
CA SER A 144 -12.46 15.88 12.18
C SER A 144 -11.26 15.07 11.72
N LEU A 145 -11.48 14.05 10.88
CA LEU A 145 -10.44 13.15 10.39
C LEU A 145 -9.69 13.70 9.16
N ILE A 146 -10.18 14.75 8.50
CA ILE A 146 -9.60 15.28 7.25
C ILE A 146 -8.10 15.60 7.38
N THR A 147 -7.72 16.25 8.48
CA THR A 147 -6.31 16.56 8.75
C THR A 147 -5.51 15.29 9.01
N GLY A 148 -6.06 14.34 9.77
CA GLY A 148 -5.48 13.03 10.01
C GLY A 148 -5.20 12.25 8.72
N TRP A 149 -6.18 12.21 7.79
CA TRP A 149 -6.04 11.55 6.49
C TRP A 149 -4.87 12.08 5.67
N ASN A 150 -4.78 13.41 5.56
CA ASN A 150 -3.72 14.07 4.80
C ASN A 150 -2.35 13.83 5.44
N ASN A 151 -2.28 13.85 6.78
CA ASN A 151 -1.04 13.60 7.51
C ASN A 151 -0.56 12.16 7.33
N ILE A 152 -1.45 11.18 7.50
CA ILE A 152 -1.14 9.75 7.29
C ILE A 152 -0.58 9.55 5.89
N LYS A 153 -1.28 10.03 4.86
CA LYS A 153 -0.85 9.90 3.46
C LYS A 153 0.54 10.51 3.21
N LYS A 154 0.81 11.70 3.76
CA LYS A 154 2.09 12.40 3.57
C LYS A 154 3.22 11.71 4.33
N LEU A 155 2.99 11.38 5.60
CA LEU A 155 4.02 10.87 6.49
C LEU A 155 4.36 9.41 6.19
N GLN A 156 3.37 8.56 5.88
CA GLN A 156 3.60 7.21 5.39
C GLN A 156 4.42 7.21 4.10
N SER A 157 4.10 8.11 3.16
CA SER A 157 4.85 8.25 1.91
C SER A 157 6.31 8.64 2.17
N LYS A 158 6.55 9.58 3.10
CA LYS A 158 7.90 9.99 3.51
C LYS A 158 8.66 8.83 4.18
N ALA A 159 8.02 8.12 5.11
CA ALA A 159 8.61 7.00 5.83
C ALA A 159 9.04 5.88 4.87
N ILE A 160 8.15 5.43 3.98
CA ILE A 160 8.51 4.35 3.05
C ILE A 160 9.56 4.79 2.03
N THR A 161 9.53 6.06 1.61
CA THR A 161 10.54 6.62 0.72
C THR A 161 11.91 6.57 1.37
N LYS A 162 12.04 7.03 2.61
CA LYS A 162 13.27 6.95 3.42
C LYS A 162 13.82 5.52 3.48
N HIS A 163 13.00 4.56 3.90
CA HIS A 163 13.49 3.18 4.11
C HIS A 163 13.88 2.48 2.81
N VAL A 164 13.11 2.65 1.74
CA VAL A 164 13.40 2.03 0.45
C VAL A 164 14.53 2.74 -0.29
N ASP A 165 14.65 4.07 -0.20
CA ASP A 165 15.76 4.78 -0.83
C ASP A 165 17.11 4.39 -0.21
N SER A 166 17.16 4.14 1.11
CA SER A 166 18.38 3.57 1.71
C SER A 166 18.76 2.21 1.12
N ILE A 167 17.79 1.33 0.83
CA ILE A 167 18.06 0.04 0.17
C ILE A 167 18.56 0.26 -1.26
N VAL A 168 17.97 1.22 -1.97
CA VAL A 168 18.42 1.62 -3.31
C VAL A 168 19.85 2.19 -3.27
N GLU A 169 20.20 2.96 -2.25
CA GLU A 169 21.55 3.50 -2.03
C GLU A 169 22.55 2.40 -1.70
N GLU A 170 22.19 1.43 -0.86
CA GLU A 170 23.01 0.24 -0.58
C GLU A 170 23.28 -0.56 -1.87
N LEU A 171 22.23 -0.84 -2.66
CA LEU A 171 22.37 -1.49 -3.96
C LEU A 171 23.18 -0.66 -4.95
N GLY A 172 23.02 0.66 -4.96
CA GLY A 172 23.80 1.56 -5.82
C GLY A 172 25.29 1.63 -5.43
N SER A 173 25.59 1.45 -4.15
CA SER A 173 26.95 1.43 -3.61
C SER A 173 27.66 0.09 -3.82
N MET A 174 26.93 -0.95 -4.23
CA MET A 174 27.48 -2.28 -4.51
C MET A 174 28.45 -2.27 -5.69
N GLU A 175 28.16 -1.54 -6.76
CA GLU A 175 29.06 -1.43 -7.91
C GLU A 175 30.45 -0.89 -7.53
N PRO A 176 30.60 0.31 -6.93
CA PRO A 176 31.91 0.82 -6.52
C PRO A 176 32.58 -0.04 -5.46
N ALA A 177 31.81 -0.65 -4.54
CA ALA A 177 32.36 -1.51 -3.50
C ALA A 177 32.89 -2.86 -4.04
N LEU A 178 32.31 -3.38 -5.12
CA LEU A 178 32.82 -4.56 -5.82
C LEU A 178 34.04 -4.20 -6.67
N ARG A 179 34.02 -3.06 -7.39
CA ARG A 179 35.16 -2.61 -8.21
C ARG A 179 36.45 -2.40 -7.41
N SER A 180 36.37 -2.13 -6.11
CA SER A 180 37.54 -1.99 -5.23
C SER A 180 38.14 -3.33 -4.79
N GLN A 181 37.47 -4.45 -5.06
CA GLN A 181 37.95 -5.78 -4.67
C GLN A 181 38.81 -6.38 -5.80
N PRO A 182 40.08 -6.72 -5.55
CA PRO A 182 40.93 -7.35 -6.57
C PRO A 182 40.36 -8.67 -7.12
N ALA A 183 39.61 -9.39 -6.28
CA ALA A 183 39.00 -10.67 -6.61
C ALA A 183 37.98 -10.63 -7.76
N VAL A 184 37.35 -9.47 -8.03
CA VAL A 184 36.37 -9.36 -9.13
C VAL A 184 37.01 -9.09 -10.50
N ALA A 185 38.32 -8.85 -10.58
CA ALA A 185 39.00 -8.50 -11.84
C ALA A 185 38.84 -9.57 -12.94
N ASN A 186 38.64 -10.82 -12.53
CA ASN A 186 38.47 -11.94 -13.45
C ASN A 186 36.99 -12.23 -13.79
N LEU A 187 36.02 -11.56 -13.16
CA LEU A 187 34.58 -11.80 -13.33
C LEU A 187 33.96 -10.88 -14.39
N GLU A 188 32.88 -11.35 -15.03
CA GLU A 188 32.11 -10.54 -15.99
C GLU A 188 31.16 -9.57 -15.28
N MET A 189 31.75 -8.53 -14.71
CA MET A 189 31.03 -7.59 -13.86
C MET A 189 30.06 -6.67 -14.61
N ASP A 190 30.28 -6.39 -15.89
CA ASP A 190 29.41 -5.50 -16.66
C ASP A 190 28.00 -6.07 -16.84
N SER A 191 27.88 -7.39 -17.04
CA SER A 191 26.60 -8.09 -17.11
C SER A 191 25.87 -8.04 -15.75
N PHE A 192 26.61 -8.21 -14.66
CA PHE A 192 26.07 -8.08 -13.30
C PHE A 192 25.59 -6.66 -13.01
N TYR A 193 26.35 -5.62 -13.37
CA TYR A 193 25.94 -4.23 -13.14
C TYR A 193 24.71 -3.85 -13.98
N ALA A 194 24.58 -4.38 -15.20
CA ALA A 194 23.38 -4.20 -16.00
C ALA A 194 22.14 -4.83 -15.32
N LEU A 195 22.28 -6.04 -14.77
CA LEU A 195 21.27 -6.75 -14.00
C LEU A 195 20.90 -6.00 -12.72
N LEU A 196 21.89 -5.56 -11.95
CA LEU A 196 21.74 -4.80 -10.71
C LEU A 196 20.94 -3.50 -10.94
N LYS A 197 21.25 -2.76 -12.01
CA LYS A 197 20.47 -1.58 -12.41
C LYS A 197 18.99 -1.93 -12.69
N GLY A 198 18.74 -3.10 -13.29
CA GLY A 198 17.40 -3.65 -13.48
C GLY A 198 16.66 -3.87 -12.17
N HIS A 199 17.29 -4.55 -11.21
CA HIS A 199 16.70 -4.82 -9.90
C HIS A 199 16.51 -3.57 -9.04
N ILE A 200 17.46 -2.62 -9.04
CA ILE A 200 17.28 -1.30 -8.38
C ILE A 200 16.00 -0.62 -8.88
N ALA A 201 15.78 -0.68 -10.18
CA ALA A 201 14.58 -0.11 -10.77
C ALA A 201 13.32 -0.93 -10.41
N GLY A 202 13.45 -2.24 -10.22
CA GLY A 202 12.43 -3.13 -9.65
C GLY A 202 12.02 -2.72 -8.23
N VAL A 203 12.98 -2.48 -7.33
CA VAL A 203 12.73 -1.99 -5.96
C VAL A 203 11.99 -0.65 -5.98
N LYS A 204 12.41 0.29 -6.83
CA LYS A 204 11.73 1.59 -7.00
C LYS A 204 10.28 1.43 -7.49
N ASN A 205 10.03 0.49 -8.39
CA ASN A 205 8.69 0.18 -8.87
C ASN A 205 7.83 -0.45 -7.77
N ALA A 206 8.36 -1.40 -7.01
CA ALA A 206 7.66 -2.03 -5.88
C ALA A 206 7.19 -0.97 -4.87
N ARG A 207 8.06 -0.02 -4.51
CA ARG A 207 7.67 1.14 -3.66
C ARG A 207 6.54 1.96 -4.29
N ARG A 208 6.65 2.30 -5.57
CA ARG A 208 5.63 3.12 -6.25
C ARG A 208 4.27 2.43 -6.21
N ASP A 209 4.26 1.13 -6.48
CA ASP A 209 3.04 0.33 -6.53
C ASP A 209 2.45 0.16 -5.11
N HIS A 210 3.29 -0.05 -4.10
CA HIS A 210 2.90 0.02 -2.67
C HIS A 210 2.26 1.37 -2.31
N GLN A 211 2.88 2.49 -2.67
CA GLN A 211 2.32 3.82 -2.41
C GLN A 211 1.01 4.08 -3.16
N ALA A 212 0.80 3.46 -4.32
CA ALA A 212 -0.46 3.54 -5.05
C ALA A 212 -1.54 2.68 -4.39
N GLY A 213 -1.20 1.45 -4.00
CA GLY A 213 -2.08 0.53 -3.26
C GLY A 213 -2.53 1.15 -1.94
N PHE A 214 -1.59 1.63 -1.13
CA PHE A 214 -1.91 2.28 0.14
C PHE A 214 -2.84 3.50 -0.03
N ARG A 215 -2.59 4.34 -1.04
CA ARG A 215 -3.47 5.50 -1.32
C ARG A 215 -4.89 5.09 -1.68
N LYS A 216 -5.05 3.97 -2.39
CA LYS A 216 -6.36 3.43 -2.76
C LYS A 216 -7.08 2.90 -1.53
N GLU A 217 -6.42 2.07 -0.73
CA GLU A 217 -7.05 1.48 0.46
C GLU A 217 -7.38 2.53 1.53
N LEU A 218 -6.53 3.55 1.69
CA LEU A 218 -6.84 4.68 2.57
C LEU A 218 -8.09 5.45 2.12
N GLU A 219 -8.29 5.62 0.81
CA GLU A 219 -9.50 6.25 0.28
C GLU A 219 -10.73 5.36 0.48
N ASN A 220 -10.60 4.03 0.33
CA ASN A 220 -11.68 3.09 0.63
C ASN A 220 -12.13 3.21 2.09
N ILE A 221 -11.20 3.15 3.05
CA ILE A 221 -11.49 3.31 4.48
C ILE A 221 -12.15 4.67 4.75
N ARG A 222 -11.64 5.73 4.13
CA ARG A 222 -12.24 7.07 4.25
C ARG A 222 -13.68 7.08 3.74
N MET A 223 -13.97 6.44 2.61
CA MET A 223 -15.32 6.35 2.06
C MET A 223 -16.25 5.56 2.99
N ASP A 224 -15.77 4.46 3.58
CA ASP A 224 -16.52 3.67 4.56
C ASP A 224 -16.75 4.43 5.89
N SER A 225 -15.96 5.47 6.16
CA SER A 225 -16.06 6.31 7.37
C SER A 225 -16.84 7.61 7.19
N SER A 226 -17.02 8.07 5.95
CA SER A 226 -17.56 9.41 5.64
C SER A 226 -18.66 9.42 4.58
N GLY A 227 -18.89 8.29 3.91
CA GLY A 227 -19.88 8.11 2.86
C GLY A 227 -21.31 7.96 3.39
N SER A 228 -22.24 7.65 2.48
CA SER A 228 -23.63 7.35 2.86
C SER A 228 -23.73 6.07 3.68
N GLU A 229 -24.84 5.91 4.39
CA GLU A 229 -25.10 4.73 5.21
C GLU A 229 -24.89 3.42 4.43
N SER A 230 -23.96 2.61 4.93
CA SER A 230 -23.61 1.29 4.45
C SER A 230 -23.54 0.33 5.64
N PRO A 231 -23.87 -0.96 5.49
CA PRO A 231 -23.67 -1.95 6.55
C PRO A 231 -22.22 -2.05 7.03
N ALA A 232 -21.25 -1.67 6.20
CA ALA A 232 -19.84 -1.66 6.54
C ALA A 232 -19.38 -0.37 7.27
N HIS A 233 -20.24 0.64 7.37
CA HIS A 233 -19.85 1.93 7.95
C HIS A 233 -19.53 1.80 9.45
N HIS A 234 -18.35 2.23 9.88
CA HIS A 234 -17.83 1.98 11.23
C HIS A 234 -18.77 2.47 12.34
N PHE A 235 -19.35 3.65 12.21
CA PHE A 235 -20.34 4.15 13.19
C PHE A 235 -21.67 3.38 13.18
N VAL A 236 -22.10 2.86 12.03
CA VAL A 236 -23.32 2.03 11.93
C VAL A 236 -23.11 0.71 12.65
N LEU A 237 -21.91 0.13 12.54
CA LEU A 237 -21.51 -1.06 13.29
C LEU A 237 -21.45 -0.77 14.80
N ALA A 238 -20.84 0.35 15.20
CA ALA A 238 -20.78 0.79 16.59
C ALA A 238 -22.15 1.02 17.24
N MET A 239 -23.20 1.31 16.45
CA MET A 239 -24.56 1.49 16.94
C MET A 239 -25.39 0.18 16.99
N GLN A 240 -24.94 -0.92 16.40
CA GLN A 240 -25.73 -2.17 16.40
C GLN A 240 -26.07 -2.73 17.79
N PRO A 241 -25.17 -2.68 18.80
CA PRO A 241 -25.47 -3.20 20.12
C PRO A 241 -26.71 -2.55 20.74
N VAL A 242 -26.80 -1.21 20.70
CA VAL A 242 -27.95 -0.49 21.28
C VAL A 242 -29.24 -0.76 20.51
N TYR A 243 -29.21 -0.83 19.18
CA TYR A 243 -30.42 -1.20 18.44
C TYR A 243 -30.90 -2.61 18.76
N THR A 244 -29.97 -3.55 18.96
CA THR A 244 -30.31 -4.93 19.34
C THR A 244 -31.02 -4.96 20.69
N GLN A 245 -30.51 -4.21 21.67
CA GLN A 245 -31.15 -4.08 22.97
C GLN A 245 -32.55 -3.44 22.88
N LEU A 246 -32.68 -2.34 22.12
CA LEU A 246 -33.96 -1.62 21.98
C LEU A 246 -35.02 -2.42 21.22
N LYS A 247 -34.62 -3.28 20.28
CA LYS A 247 -35.53 -4.20 19.55
C LYS A 247 -36.14 -5.25 20.47
N ALA A 248 -35.41 -5.66 21.50
CA ALA A 248 -35.87 -6.65 22.47
C ALA A 248 -36.86 -6.06 23.50
N ASP A 249 -36.84 -4.74 23.73
CA ASP A 249 -37.71 -4.08 24.70
C ASP A 249 -39.19 -4.05 24.27
N LYS A 250 -40.10 -4.35 25.22
CA LYS A 250 -41.54 -4.48 25.02
C LYS A 250 -42.32 -4.04 26.26
N GLY A 251 -43.61 -3.79 26.10
CA GLY A 251 -44.55 -3.52 27.20
C GLY A 251 -44.72 -2.04 27.55
N ASN A 252 -45.43 -1.78 28.64
CA ASN A 252 -45.80 -0.43 29.05
C ASN A 252 -44.57 0.42 29.42
N GLY A 253 -44.59 1.70 29.03
CA GLY A 253 -43.50 2.65 29.31
C GLY A 253 -42.23 2.46 28.48
N TYR A 254 -42.23 1.60 27.46
CA TYR A 254 -41.03 1.30 26.67
C TYR A 254 -40.40 2.53 26.01
N VAL A 255 -41.19 3.51 25.55
CA VAL A 255 -40.66 4.74 24.91
C VAL A 255 -39.71 5.49 25.86
N LYS A 256 -40.08 5.67 27.14
CA LYS A 256 -39.21 6.31 28.14
C LYS A 256 -37.96 5.49 28.43
N ARG A 257 -38.05 4.16 28.41
CA ARG A 257 -36.88 3.29 28.56
C ARG A 257 -35.96 3.38 27.35
N GLN A 258 -36.51 3.39 26.14
CA GLN A 258 -35.75 3.55 24.90
C GLN A 258 -35.04 4.90 24.84
N GLU A 259 -35.73 5.97 25.24
CA GLU A 259 -35.16 7.31 25.40
C GLU A 259 -33.91 7.25 26.26
N LYS A 260 -34.04 6.70 27.48
CA LYS A 260 -32.95 6.59 28.42
C LYS A 260 -31.80 5.71 27.87
N VAL A 261 -32.10 4.51 27.40
CA VAL A 261 -31.08 3.54 26.95
C VAL A 261 -30.25 4.08 25.79
N MET A 262 -30.90 4.68 24.78
CA MET A 262 -30.17 5.26 23.65
C MET A 262 -29.38 6.51 24.07
N TYR A 263 -29.94 7.35 24.93
CA TYR A 263 -29.24 8.53 25.44
C TYR A 263 -27.99 8.11 26.23
N ASP A 264 -28.14 7.18 27.17
CA ASP A 264 -27.03 6.64 27.98
C ASP A 264 -25.95 6.04 27.07
N TYR A 265 -26.34 5.28 26.03
CA TYR A 265 -25.39 4.69 25.09
C TYR A 265 -24.65 5.72 24.24
N LEU A 266 -25.35 6.73 23.70
CA LEU A 266 -24.74 7.79 22.91
C LEU A 266 -23.83 8.70 23.75
N THR A 267 -24.09 8.79 25.06
CA THR A 267 -23.40 9.72 25.97
C THR A 267 -22.44 9.07 26.96
N GLN A 268 -22.26 7.75 26.88
CA GLN A 268 -21.29 7.03 27.69
C GLN A 268 -19.86 7.51 27.40
N LYS A 269 -19.01 7.40 28.42
CA LYS A 269 -17.63 7.90 28.38
C LYS A 269 -16.64 6.78 28.07
N GLY A 270 -15.54 7.15 27.41
CA GLY A 270 -14.42 6.26 27.16
C GLY A 270 -14.71 5.22 26.09
N GLU A 271 -13.97 4.12 26.11
CA GLU A 271 -13.92 3.09 25.06
C GLU A 271 -15.27 2.45 24.70
N ALA A 272 -16.27 2.53 25.59
CA ALA A 272 -17.62 2.06 25.28
C ALA A 272 -18.37 3.00 24.33
N CYS A 273 -18.03 4.29 24.29
CA CYS A 273 -18.72 5.29 23.47
C CYS A 273 -18.74 4.89 21.99
N PRO A 274 -19.89 4.96 21.29
CA PRO A 274 -19.96 4.57 19.88
C PRO A 274 -19.05 5.40 18.96
N PHE A 275 -18.70 6.63 19.36
CA PHE A 275 -17.72 7.45 18.64
C PHE A 275 -16.30 6.90 18.81
N ASP A 276 -15.88 6.59 20.05
CA ASP A 276 -14.58 5.97 20.33
C ASP A 276 -14.46 4.63 19.60
N ILE A 277 -15.48 3.76 19.70
CA ILE A 277 -15.52 2.48 18.97
C ILE A 277 -15.36 2.68 17.47
N ALA A 278 -16.05 3.67 16.88
CA ALA A 278 -15.96 3.93 15.46
C ALA A 278 -14.57 4.46 15.05
N PHE A 279 -14.00 5.40 15.80
CA PHE A 279 -12.66 5.93 15.53
C PHE A 279 -11.57 4.86 15.70
N GLU A 280 -11.70 4.00 16.71
CA GLU A 280 -10.79 2.89 16.93
C GLU A 280 -10.88 1.86 15.79
N ALA A 281 -12.09 1.52 15.34
CA ALA A 281 -12.29 0.63 14.20
C ALA A 281 -11.67 1.20 12.92
N ILE A 282 -11.76 2.52 12.72
CA ILE A 282 -11.12 3.21 11.60
C ILE A 282 -9.59 3.12 11.71
N ALA A 283 -9.03 3.42 12.89
CA ALA A 283 -7.59 3.32 13.13
C ALA A 283 -7.08 1.89 12.88
N SER A 284 -7.75 0.90 13.48
CA SER A 284 -7.46 -0.52 13.29
C SER A 284 -7.50 -0.94 11.81
N ALA A 285 -8.48 -0.45 11.04
CA ALA A 285 -8.56 -0.74 9.61
C ALA A 285 -7.33 -0.21 8.84
N ILE A 286 -6.88 1.01 9.18
CA ILE A 286 -5.68 1.61 8.56
C ILE A 286 -4.43 0.82 8.93
N GLU A 287 -4.26 0.49 10.21
CA GLU A 287 -3.10 -0.27 10.69
C GLU A 287 -3.03 -1.65 10.04
N SER A 288 -4.16 -2.35 9.96
CA SER A 288 -4.24 -3.65 9.28
C SER A 288 -3.82 -3.53 7.81
N GLN A 289 -4.28 -2.51 7.10
CA GLN A 289 -3.91 -2.29 5.69
C GLN A 289 -2.43 -1.91 5.54
N MET A 290 -1.91 -1.06 6.42
CA MET A 290 -0.48 -0.73 6.45
C MET A 290 0.38 -1.97 6.70
N GLY A 291 -0.01 -2.82 7.66
CA GLY A 291 0.66 -4.07 7.97
C GLY A 291 0.72 -4.99 6.74
N GLN A 292 -0.43 -5.32 6.17
CA GLN A 292 -0.53 -6.21 5.00
C GLN A 292 0.29 -5.71 3.80
N LEU A 293 0.15 -4.43 3.45
CA LEU A 293 0.89 -3.85 2.33
C LEU A 293 2.39 -3.79 2.61
N SER A 294 2.80 -3.51 3.86
CA SER A 294 4.21 -3.51 4.24
C SER A 294 4.85 -4.89 4.13
N GLU A 295 4.17 -5.96 4.54
CA GLU A 295 4.61 -7.35 4.39
C GLU A 295 4.74 -7.76 2.94
N GLN A 296 3.78 -7.36 2.10
CA GLN A 296 3.85 -7.61 0.66
C GLN A 296 5.06 -6.93 0.03
N LEU A 297 5.31 -5.66 0.39
CA LEU A 297 6.47 -4.93 -0.11
C LEU A 297 7.78 -5.52 0.40
N GLU A 298 7.87 -5.89 1.69
CA GLU A 298 9.06 -6.54 2.26
C GLU A 298 9.36 -7.83 1.50
N LYS A 299 8.35 -8.68 1.29
CA LYS A 299 8.50 -9.93 0.53
C LYS A 299 8.96 -9.67 -0.89
N GLN A 300 8.38 -8.70 -1.59
CA GLN A 300 8.78 -8.34 -2.96
C GLN A 300 10.24 -7.87 -3.03
N ILE A 301 10.67 -7.01 -2.10
CA ILE A 301 12.05 -6.54 -2.05
C ILE A 301 12.99 -7.70 -1.67
N SER A 302 12.61 -8.53 -0.70
CA SER A 302 13.38 -9.72 -0.30
C SER A 302 13.63 -10.65 -1.48
N THR A 303 12.60 -10.95 -2.29
CA THR A 303 12.75 -11.75 -3.51
C THR A 303 13.73 -11.12 -4.49
N ILE A 304 13.63 -9.81 -4.73
CA ILE A 304 14.57 -9.10 -5.63
C ILE A 304 16.01 -9.19 -5.10
N LEU A 305 16.21 -9.01 -3.79
CA LEU A 305 17.53 -9.07 -3.19
C LEU A 305 18.10 -10.49 -3.23
N GLN A 306 17.26 -11.52 -3.03
CA GLN A 306 17.62 -12.93 -3.17
C GLN A 306 18.03 -13.26 -4.61
N GLU A 307 17.31 -12.75 -5.61
CA GLU A 307 17.66 -12.90 -7.03
C GLU A 307 19.02 -12.25 -7.34
N ILE A 308 19.28 -11.03 -6.84
CA ILE A 308 20.59 -10.36 -7.01
C ILE A 308 21.72 -11.25 -6.46
N TRP A 309 21.53 -11.77 -5.24
CA TRP A 309 22.54 -12.64 -4.62
C TRP A 309 22.69 -13.96 -5.38
N ALA A 310 21.61 -14.60 -5.81
CA ALA A 310 21.66 -15.85 -6.56
C ALA A 310 22.34 -15.67 -7.94
N HIS A 311 22.13 -14.53 -8.61
CA HIS A 311 22.85 -14.19 -9.83
C HIS A 311 24.33 -13.93 -9.59
N PHE A 312 24.69 -13.36 -8.44
CA PHE A 312 26.09 -13.17 -8.06
C PHE A 312 26.75 -14.48 -7.65
N ASP A 313 26.10 -15.29 -6.83
CA ASP A 313 26.55 -16.62 -6.43
C ASP A 313 26.74 -17.53 -7.65
N GLY A 314 25.77 -17.54 -8.58
CA GLY A 314 25.85 -18.34 -9.80
C GLY A 314 26.96 -17.95 -10.77
N MET A 315 27.61 -16.78 -10.62
CA MET A 315 28.80 -16.42 -11.41
C MET A 315 30.11 -16.91 -10.76
N ILE A 316 30.05 -17.39 -9.52
CA ILE A 316 31.18 -17.92 -8.77
C ILE A 316 31.08 -19.44 -8.78
N ASP A 317 32.14 -20.11 -9.23
CA ASP A 317 32.21 -21.57 -9.25
C ASP A 317 33.10 -22.07 -8.11
N PRO A 318 32.55 -22.66 -7.04
CA PRO A 318 33.35 -23.19 -5.94
C PRO A 318 34.16 -24.43 -6.36
N ASP A 319 33.60 -25.25 -7.27
CA ASP A 319 34.18 -26.48 -7.77
C ASP A 319 34.46 -26.34 -9.26
N GLU A 320 35.70 -26.57 -9.68
CA GLU A 320 36.15 -26.43 -11.07
C GLU A 320 35.20 -27.15 -12.06
N GLN A 321 34.41 -26.39 -12.83
CA GLN A 321 33.50 -26.77 -13.93
C GLN A 321 33.07 -28.26 -14.01
N ASP A 322 31.84 -28.58 -13.58
CA ASP A 322 31.22 -29.89 -13.82
C ASP A 322 31.20 -30.22 -15.34
N PRO A 323 31.91 -31.28 -15.79
CA PRO A 323 31.96 -31.68 -17.19
C PRO A 323 30.58 -31.98 -17.78
N GLY A 324 29.59 -32.37 -16.96
CA GLY A 324 28.22 -32.65 -17.39
C GLY A 324 27.43 -31.41 -17.80
N GLU A 325 27.76 -30.23 -17.27
CA GLU A 325 27.09 -28.97 -17.61
C GLU A 325 27.68 -28.31 -18.86
N GLN A 326 28.88 -28.71 -19.28
CA GLN A 326 29.64 -28.04 -20.35
C GLN A 326 28.90 -27.98 -21.71
N PRO A 327 28.26 -29.07 -22.20
CA PRO A 327 27.56 -29.02 -23.47
C PRO A 327 26.41 -28.00 -23.49
N LEU A 328 25.65 -27.90 -22.40
CA LEU A 328 24.55 -26.95 -22.27
C LEU A 328 25.06 -25.51 -22.21
N ARG A 329 26.20 -25.28 -21.55
CA ARG A 329 26.82 -23.96 -21.47
C ARG A 329 27.31 -23.48 -22.83
N ASP A 330 27.92 -24.36 -23.61
CA ASP A 330 28.41 -24.01 -24.94
C ASP A 330 27.25 -23.69 -25.90
N GLU A 331 26.16 -24.46 -25.84
CA GLU A 331 24.94 -24.17 -26.61
C GLU A 331 24.30 -22.83 -26.20
N LEU A 332 24.16 -22.58 -24.90
CA LEU A 332 23.64 -21.31 -24.39
C LEU A 332 24.56 -20.13 -24.71
N ARG A 333 25.89 -20.33 -24.73
CA ARG A 333 26.85 -19.31 -25.14
C ARG A 333 26.62 -18.91 -26.60
N GLY A 334 26.52 -19.89 -27.50
CA GLY A 334 26.24 -19.63 -28.92
C GLY A 334 24.90 -18.93 -29.15
N PHE A 335 23.87 -19.28 -28.38
CA PHE A 335 22.59 -18.56 -28.43
C PHE A 335 22.71 -17.11 -27.94
N LEU A 336 23.40 -16.88 -26.82
CA LEU A 336 23.53 -15.56 -26.21
C LEU A 336 24.34 -14.58 -27.08
N GLU A 337 25.33 -15.07 -27.82
CA GLU A 337 26.11 -14.27 -28.79
C GLU A 337 25.23 -13.57 -29.83
N GLN A 338 24.10 -14.18 -30.21
CA GLN A 338 23.15 -13.60 -31.15
C GLN A 338 22.03 -12.85 -30.42
N ALA A 339 21.50 -13.42 -29.34
CA ALA A 339 20.32 -12.91 -28.65
C ALA A 339 20.58 -11.60 -27.89
N VAL A 340 21.74 -11.45 -27.25
CA VAL A 340 22.07 -10.24 -26.46
C VAL A 340 22.17 -9.00 -27.35
N PRO A 341 22.96 -8.99 -28.45
CA PRO A 341 23.04 -7.82 -29.33
C PRO A 341 21.68 -7.45 -29.95
N ALA A 342 20.91 -8.44 -30.40
CA ALA A 342 19.58 -8.21 -30.99
C ALA A 342 18.62 -7.55 -29.97
N PHE A 343 18.64 -8.03 -28.73
CA PHE A 343 17.82 -7.47 -27.66
C PHE A 343 18.27 -6.05 -27.25
N GLU A 344 19.57 -5.79 -27.18
CA GLU A 344 20.11 -4.47 -26.88
C GLU A 344 19.78 -3.45 -27.97
N ALA A 345 19.89 -3.83 -29.25
CA ALA A 345 19.48 -3.00 -30.38
C ALA A 345 17.98 -2.64 -30.33
N PHE A 346 17.13 -3.62 -30.00
CA PHE A 346 15.70 -3.39 -29.81
C PHE A 346 15.42 -2.42 -28.64
N ARG A 347 16.13 -2.59 -27.52
CA ARG A 347 16.03 -1.71 -26.34
C ARG A 347 16.43 -0.27 -26.67
N GLU A 348 17.51 -0.07 -27.41
CA GLU A 348 17.92 1.26 -27.86
C GLU A 348 16.90 1.90 -28.78
N GLY A 349 16.34 1.13 -29.73
CA GLY A 349 15.27 1.58 -30.61
C GLY A 349 14.07 2.10 -29.82
N LEU A 350 13.62 1.35 -28.81
CA LEU A 350 12.54 1.76 -27.91
C LEU A 350 12.89 3.03 -27.12
N SER A 351 14.12 3.14 -26.61
CA SER A 351 14.57 4.34 -25.88
C SER A 351 14.50 5.59 -26.75
N LYS A 352 14.95 5.51 -28.01
CA LYS A 352 14.90 6.60 -28.99
C LYS A 352 13.46 7.03 -29.29
N ILE A 353 12.53 6.07 -29.42
CA ILE A 353 11.10 6.36 -29.64
C ILE A 353 10.49 7.06 -28.43
N SER A 354 10.83 6.60 -27.23
CA SER A 354 10.34 7.19 -25.97
C SER A 354 10.89 8.59 -25.72
N GLN A 355 12.13 8.88 -26.11
CA GLN A 355 12.71 10.22 -26.05
C GLN A 355 12.04 11.19 -27.04
N LYS A 356 11.83 10.78 -28.30
CA LYS A 356 11.13 11.59 -29.31
C LYS A 356 9.71 11.99 -28.86
N LYS A 357 9.00 11.10 -28.15
CA LYS A 357 7.67 11.38 -27.60
C LYS A 357 7.64 12.30 -26.37
N LYS A 358 8.79 12.57 -25.73
CA LYS A 358 8.89 13.52 -24.60
C LYS A 358 9.26 14.93 -25.06
N THR A 359 9.85 15.05 -26.25
CA THR A 359 10.30 16.32 -26.85
C THR A 359 9.32 16.91 -27.87
N SER A 360 8.28 16.16 -28.25
CA SER A 360 7.08 16.63 -28.97
C SER A 360 5.90 16.66 -28.02
#